data_AF-A0A2I9D744-F1
#
_entry.id   AF-A0A2I9D744-F1
#
_cell.length_a   1.000
_cell.length_b   1.000
_cell.length_c   1.000
_cell.angle_alpha   90.00
_cell.angle_beta   90.00
_cell.angle_gamma   90.00
#
_symmetry.space_group_name_H-M   'P 1'
#
loop_
_entity.id
_entity.type
_entity.pdbx_description
1 polymer ?
#
loop_
_entity_poly.entity_id
_entity_poly.type
_entity_poly.pdbx_seq_one_letter_code
_entity_poly.pdbx_strand_id
1 'polypeptide(L)' 'MLVVGLALVTLALAALTLGSFASLNPNAPLWLRSVGSVELLLSAQVGAAGLPAFTRAVALTVLTSVLAGLVAFLKPRT' A
#
# COMPACT_ATOMS: atom_id res chain seq x y z
N MET A 1 -14.02 -0.10 -17.24
CA MET A 1 -13.39 1.15 -16.76
C MET A 1 -13.20 1.11 -15.23
N LEU A 2 -14.27 1.02 -14.42
CA LEU A 2 -14.18 0.98 -12.94
C LEU A 2 -13.26 -0.11 -12.38
N VAL A 3 -13.41 -1.36 -12.83
CA VAL A 3 -12.61 -2.51 -12.34
C VAL A 3 -11.11 -2.33 -12.63
N VAL A 4 -10.77 -1.78 -13.80
CA VAL A 4 -9.38 -1.49 -14.18
C VAL A 4 -8.80 -0.40 -13.28
N GLY A 5 -9.56 0.67 -13.02
CA GLY A 5 -9.15 1.71 -12.09
C GLY A 5 -8.91 1.17 -10.68
N LEU A 6 -9.84 0.37 -10.14
CA LEU A 6 -9.68 -0.28 -8.84
C LEU A 6 -8.48 -1.23 -8.79
N ALA A 7 -8.23 -2.00 -9.85
CA ALA A 7 -7.07 -2.87 -9.94
C ALA A 7 -5.75 -2.08 -9.90
N LEU A 8 -5.67 -0.96 -10.63
CA LEU A 8 -4.48 -0.08 -10.61
C LEU A 8 -4.25 0.55 -9.24
N VAL A 9 -5.32 1.03 -8.58
CA VAL A 9 -5.23 1.57 -7.22
C VAL A 9 -4.77 0.49 -6.24
N THR A 10 -5.31 -0.72 -6.36
CA THR A 10 -4.91 -1.86 -5.52
C THR A 10 -3.44 -2.21 -5.72
N LEU A 11 -2.96 -2.19 -6.97
CA LEU A 11 -1.55 -2.45 -7.30
C LEU A 11 -0.62 -1.38 -6.69
N ALA A 12 -1.01 -0.10 -6.79
CA ALA A 12 -0.27 1.00 -6.19
C ALA A 12 -0.21 0.86 -4.65
N LEU A 13 -1.32 0.51 -4.01
CA LEU A 13 -1.37 0.24 -2.57
C LEU A 13 -0.51 -0.96 -2.16
N ALA A 14 -0.49 -2.02 -2.97
CA ALA A 14 0.36 -3.18 -2.72
C ALA A 14 1.85 -2.82 -2.79
N ALA A 15 2.25 -1.99 -3.75
CA ALA A 15 3.61 -1.49 -3.86
C ALA A 15 4.00 -0.61 -2.65
N LEU A 16 3.11 0.28 -2.20
CA LEU A 16 3.33 1.10 -1.00
C LEU A 16 3.43 0.24 0.27
N THR A 17 2.60 -0.80 0.38
CA THR A 17 2.65 -1.76 1.50
C THR A 17 4.00 -2.47 1.54
N LEU A 18 4.49 -2.94 0.38
CA LEU A 18 5.81 -3.57 0.27
C LEU A 18 6.95 -2.61 0.63
N GLY A 19 6.88 -1.36 0.16
CA GLY A 19 7.84 -0.31 0.52
C GLY A 19 7.82 0.03 2.02
N SER A 20 6.64 0.05 2.64
CA SER A 20 6.48 0.30 4.09
C SER A 20 7.16 -0.81 4.90
N PHE A 21 6.98 -2.08 4.55
CA PHE A 21 7.72 -3.18 5.19
C PHE A 21 9.22 -3.14 4.92
N ALA A 22 9.64 -2.74 3.72
CA ALA A 22 11.05 -2.59 3.39
C ALA A 22 11.74 -1.48 4.22
N SER A 23 10.99 -0.44 4.61
CA SER A 23 11.51 0.62 5.49
C SER A 23 11.84 0.12 6.90
N LEU A 24 11.17 -0.96 7.34
CA LEU A 24 11.41 -1.60 8.64
C LEU A 24 12.65 -2.51 8.65
N ASN A 25 13.16 -2.89 7.47
CA ASN A 25 14.30 -3.80 7.33
C ASN A 25 15.54 -3.06 6.82
N PRO A 26 16.61 -2.90 7.66
CA PRO A 26 17.89 -2.29 7.28
C PRO A 26 18.69 -3.03 6.19
N ASN A 27 18.29 -4.24 5.82
CA ASN A 27 18.88 -5.00 4.73
C ASN A 27 18.05 -4.99 3.43
N ALA A 28 16.90 -4.31 3.40
CA ALA A 28 16.08 -4.23 2.20
C ALA A 28 16.76 -3.44 1.05
N PRO A 29 16.46 -3.77 -0.22
CA PRO A 29 16.97 -3.06 -1.39
C PRO A 29 16.65 -1.55 -1.36
N LEU A 30 17.59 -0.72 -1.82
CA LEU A 30 17.44 0.75 -1.82
C LEU A 30 16.22 1.24 -2.61
N TRP A 31 15.88 0.58 -3.71
CA TRP A 31 14.71 0.93 -4.52
C TRP A 31 13.38 0.65 -3.81
N LEU A 32 13.32 -0.33 -2.90
CA LEU A 32 12.13 -0.55 -2.09
C LEU A 32 12.00 0.48 -0.97
N ARG A 33 13.14 0.96 -0.45
CA ARG A 33 13.14 2.04 0.54
C ARG A 33 12.64 3.35 -0.02
N SER A 34 12.99 3.70 -1.25
CA SER A 34 12.46 4.91 -1.88
C SER A 34 10.94 4.86 -2.00
N VAL A 35 10.35 3.69 -2.30
CA VAL A 35 8.90 3.48 -2.26
C VAL A 35 8.32 3.67 -0.85
N GLY A 36 9.01 3.17 0.18
CA GLY A 36 8.64 3.42 1.58
C GLY A 36 8.69 4.91 1.98
N SER A 37 9.62 5.69 1.43
CA SER A 37 9.68 7.14 1.64
C SER A 37 8.46 7.86 1.04
N VAL A 38 7.98 7.41 -0.11
CA VAL A 38 6.74 7.94 -0.72
C VAL A 38 5.54 7.64 0.18
N GLU A 39 5.43 6.42 0.72
CA GLU A 39 4.38 6.08 1.69
C GLU A 39 4.41 6.98 2.93
N LEU A 40 5.60 7.28 3.45
CA LEU A 40 5.75 8.17 4.61
C LEU A 40 5.29 9.60 4.32
N LEU A 41 5.57 10.12 3.13
CA LEU A 41 5.07 11.43 2.69
C LEU A 41 3.55 11.44 2.56
N LEU A 42 2.95 10.41 1.96
CA LEU A 42 1.49 10.29 1.89
C LEU A 42 0.88 10.20 3.29
N SER A 43 1.44 9.36 4.16
CA SER A 43 0.99 9.22 5.54
C SER A 43 1.07 10.53 6.31
N ALA A 44 2.06 11.40 6.03
CA ALA A 44 2.12 12.74 6.60
C ALA A 44 0.99 13.66 6.11
N GLN A 45 0.62 13.60 4.82
CA GLN A 45 -0.48 14.40 4.26
C GLN A 45 -1.84 14.03 4.88
N VAL A 46 -2.04 12.76 5.25
CA VAL A 46 -3.28 12.28 5.87
C VAL A 46 -3.21 12.34 7.42
N GLY A 47 -2.19 12.98 7.99
CA GLY A 47 -2.04 13.14 9.45
C GLY A 47 -1.64 11.86 10.20
N ALA A 48 -1.26 10.80 9.49
CA ALA A 48 -0.86 9.50 10.03
C ALA A 48 0.65 9.40 10.33
N ALA A 49 1.43 10.47 10.14
CA ALA A 49 2.88 10.45 10.38
C ALA A 49 3.28 10.14 11.83
N GLY A 50 2.43 10.46 12.81
CA GLY A 50 2.66 10.16 14.22
C GLY A 50 2.45 8.69 14.61
N LEU A 51 1.91 7.86 13.70
CA LEU A 51 1.71 6.45 13.96
C LEU A 51 3.03 5.66 13.84
N PRO A 52 3.25 4.63 14.67
CA PRO A 52 4.39 3.73 14.50
C PRO A 52 4.43 3.12 13.10
N ALA A 53 5.62 3.01 12.51
CA ALA A 53 5.81 2.52 11.15
C ALA A 53 5.22 1.12 10.92
N PHE A 54 5.34 0.23 11.92
CA PHE A 54 4.71 -1.10 11.87
C PHE A 54 3.18 -1.03 11.82
N THR A 55 2.56 -0.18 12.65
CA THR A 55 1.10 0.01 12.67
C THR A 55 0.58 0.52 11.32
N ARG A 56 1.30 1.46 10.70
CA ARG A 56 1.00 1.95 9.35
C ARG A 56 1.08 0.86 8.28
N ALA A 57 2.16 0.07 8.29
CA ALA A 57 2.33 -1.03 7.34
C ALA A 57 1.19 -2.05 7.46
N VAL A 58 0.79 -2.41 8.68
CA VAL A 58 -0.35 -3.31 8.93
C VAL A 58 -1.67 -2.69 8.44
N ALA A 59 -1.93 -1.42 8.74
CA ALA A 59 -3.14 -0.73 8.29
C ALA A 59 -3.22 -0.67 6.75
N LEU A 60 -2.11 -0.37 6.08
CA LEU A 60 -2.01 -0.41 4.61
C LEU A 60 -2.24 -1.80 4.04
N THR A 61 -1.76 -2.84 4.72
CA THR A 61 -1.99 -4.24 4.31
C THR A 61 -3.48 -4.60 4.36
N VAL A 62 -4.18 -4.19 5.41
CA VAL A 62 -5.63 -4.40 5.56
C VAL A 62 -6.38 -3.67 4.44
N LEU A 63 -6.09 -2.39 4.22
CA LEU A 63 -6.71 -1.61 3.14
C LEU A 63 -6.48 -2.23 1.75
N THR A 64 -5.24 -2.63 1.47
CA THR A 64 -4.87 -3.28 0.21
C THR A 64 -5.66 -4.57 0.02
N SER A 65 -5.81 -5.38 1.07
CA SER A 65 -6.53 -6.66 1.03
C SER A 65 -8.02 -6.46 0.77
N VAL A 66 -8.64 -5.45 1.40
CA VAL A 66 -10.05 -5.09 1.16
C VAL A 66 -10.26 -4.66 -0.29
N LEU A 67 -9.39 -3.80 -0.82
CA LEU A 67 -9.47 -3.35 -2.21
C LEU A 67 -9.25 -4.50 -3.20
N ALA A 68 -8.29 -5.39 -2.93
CA ALA A 68 -8.09 -6.60 -3.73
C ALA A 68 -9.33 -7.51 -3.73
N GLY A 69 -9.97 -7.69 -2.58
CA GLY A 69 -11.23 -8.41 -2.46
C GLY A 69 -12.37 -7.76 -3.26
N LEU A 70 -12.49 -6.43 -3.21
CA LEU A 70 -13.47 -5.68 -3.99
C LEU A 70 -13.23 -5.80 -5.50
N VAL A 71 -11.97 -5.72 -5.94
CA VAL A 71 -11.61 -5.95 -7.35
C VAL A 71 -12.01 -7.36 -7.77
N ALA A 72 -11.69 -8.37 -6.97
CA ALA A 72 -12.05 -9.76 -7.26
C ALA A 72 -13.56 -9.98 -7.30
N PHE A 73 -14.31 -9.30 -6.42
CA PHE A 73 -15.77 -9.36 -6.39
C PHE A 73 -16.42 -8.69 -7.61
N LEU A 74 -15.92 -7.51 -8.01
CA LEU A 74 -16.45 -6.71 -9.12
C LEU A 74 -15.96 -7.17 -10.49
N LYS A 75 -14.91 -8.00 -10.56
CA LYS A 75 -14.41 -8.57 -11.81
C LYS A 75 -15.55 -9.36 -12.50
N PRO A 76 -15.91 -9.04 -13.75
CA PRO A 76 -16.91 -9.80 -14.49
C PRO A 76 -16.44 -11.25 -14.63
N ARG A 77 -17.31 -12.21 -14.28
CA ARG A 77 -17.03 -13.66 -14.29
C ARG A 77 -17.49 -14.34 -15.60
N THR A 78 -17.85 -13.54 -16.59
CA THR A 78 -18.43 -13.94 -17.87
C THR A 78 -17.37 -13.96 -18.95
#